data_AF-A0A918F3G6-F1
#
_entry.id   AF-A0A918F3G6-F1
#
_cell.length_a   1.000
_cell.length_b   1.000
_cell.length_c   1.000
_cell.angle_alpha   90.00
_cell.angle_beta   90.00
_cell.angle_gamma   90.00
#
_symmetry.space_group_name_H-M   'P 1'
#
loop_
_entity.id
_entity.type
_entity.pdbx_description
1 polymer ?
#
loop_
_entity_poly.entity_id
_entity_poly.type
_entity_poly.pdbx_seq_one_letter_code
_entity_poly.pdbx_strand_id
1 'polypeptide(L)'
;MDFLDLPAGPPLGLGGLPFENAEVTLPEGGVLALYTDGLITMRDQAMDQSLARLRQVLSRPTACLDDLCDAVLTTLPLEHRTDDIALLLARTHALDARQVATWGLPADPAIVAQARRLVRTQLSTWNLMDACFVTELVVSELVTTPSVMPTRPSN
;
A
#
# COMPACT_ATOMS: atom_id res chain seq x y z
N MET A 1 -9.61 -8.92 12.40
CA MET A 1 -9.07 -8.99 11.03
C MET A 1 -10.25 -9.23 10.12
N ASP A 2 -10.45 -8.40 9.11
CA ASP A 2 -11.56 -8.53 8.16
C ASP A 2 -11.00 -8.62 6.74
N PHE A 3 -11.69 -9.35 5.87
CA PHE A 3 -11.33 -9.42 4.46
C PHE A 3 -11.98 -8.24 3.73
N LEU A 4 -11.19 -7.54 2.92
CA LEU A 4 -11.69 -6.43 2.12
C LEU A 4 -12.40 -7.00 0.90
N ASP A 5 -13.64 -6.54 0.68
CA ASP A 5 -14.36 -6.80 -0.55
C ASP A 5 -13.81 -5.86 -1.63
N LEU A 6 -12.98 -6.39 -2.52
CA LEU A 6 -12.27 -5.64 -3.54
C LEU A 6 -12.79 -6.03 -4.92
N PRO A 7 -12.96 -5.06 -5.85
CA PRO A 7 -13.39 -5.36 -7.20
C PRO A 7 -12.36 -6.25 -7.92
N ALA A 8 -12.84 -7.28 -8.60
CA ALA A 8 -11.97 -8.16 -9.38
C ALA A 8 -11.46 -7.44 -10.62
N GLY A 9 -10.14 -7.24 -10.71
CA GLY A 9 -9.49 -6.71 -11.90
C GLY A 9 -9.20 -7.80 -12.93
N PRO A 10 -9.25 -7.49 -14.25
CA PRO A 10 -8.79 -8.43 -15.27
C PRO A 10 -7.29 -8.68 -15.14
N PRO A 11 -6.77 -9.86 -15.54
CA PRO A 11 -5.33 -10.09 -15.58
C PRO A 11 -4.61 -9.08 -16.48
N LEU A 12 -3.42 -8.65 -16.06
CA LEU A 12 -2.60 -7.73 -16.83
C LEU A 12 -2.24 -8.34 -18.20
N GLY A 13 -2.22 -7.50 -19.25
CA GLY A 13 -1.80 -7.91 -20.60
C GLY A 13 -2.89 -8.50 -21.48
N LEU A 14 -4.11 -8.70 -20.97
CA LEU A 14 -5.23 -9.21 -21.76
C LEU A 14 -6.03 -8.12 -22.50
N GLY A 15 -5.68 -6.84 -22.36
CA GLY A 15 -6.36 -5.72 -23.03
C GLY A 15 -7.86 -5.71 -22.73
N GLY A 16 -8.26 -5.09 -21.61
CA GLY A 16 -9.65 -5.15 -21.15
C GLY A 16 -10.08 -3.95 -20.31
N LEU A 17 -11.23 -4.13 -19.66
CA LEU A 17 -11.94 -3.17 -18.80
C LEU A 17 -11.01 -2.43 -17.82
N PRO A 18 -11.35 -1.18 -17.44
CA PRO A 18 -10.55 -0.41 -16.49
C PRO A 18 -10.39 -1.17 -15.17
N PHE A 19 -9.20 -1.05 -14.56
CA PHE A 19 -9.01 -1.43 -13.17
C PHE A 19 -9.85 -0.49 -12.29
N GLU A 20 -10.68 -1.06 -11.43
CA GLU A 20 -11.43 -0.30 -10.45
C GLU A 20 -10.59 -0.12 -9.19
N ASN A 21 -10.60 1.10 -8.65
CA ASN A 21 -9.87 1.43 -7.45
C ASN A 21 -10.79 1.25 -6.24
N ALA A 22 -10.30 0.62 -5.17
CA ALA A 22 -11.00 0.57 -3.90
C ALA A 22 -10.24 1.39 -2.84
N GLU A 23 -10.98 2.18 -2.08
CA GLU A 23 -10.44 2.96 -0.96
C GLU A 23 -10.96 2.37 0.37
N VAL A 24 -10.04 2.11 1.29
CA VAL A 24 -10.36 1.55 2.61
C VAL A 24 -9.65 2.36 3.68
N THR A 25 -10.40 2.81 4.68
CA THR A 25 -9.84 3.48 5.87
C THR A 25 -9.37 2.45 6.88
N LEU A 26 -8.10 2.51 7.25
CA LEU A 26 -7.50 1.66 8.27
C LEU A 26 -7.27 2.47 9.56
N PRO A 27 -7.51 1.89 10.75
CA PRO A 27 -7.18 2.54 12.01
C PRO A 27 -5.66 2.63 12.18
N GLU A 28 -5.19 3.61 12.96
CA GLU A 28 -3.77 3.72 13.34
C GLU A 28 -3.27 2.42 13.97
N GLY A 29 -2.08 1.96 13.56
CA GLY A 29 -1.52 0.69 14.01
C GLY A 29 -2.19 -0.55 13.40
N GLY A 30 -3.18 -0.37 12.53
CA GLY A 30 -3.83 -1.44 11.77
C GLY A 30 -2.84 -2.13 10.84
N VAL A 31 -2.97 -3.45 10.70
CA VAL A 31 -2.11 -4.28 9.85
C VAL A 31 -2.87 -4.71 8.59
N LEU A 32 -2.31 -4.37 7.43
CA LEU A 32 -2.73 -4.87 6.13
C LEU A 32 -1.89 -6.10 5.78
N ALA A 33 -2.56 -7.20 5.42
CA ALA A 33 -1.93 -8.42 4.95
C ALA A 33 -2.34 -8.69 3.51
N LEU A 34 -1.37 -8.72 2.60
CA LEU A 34 -1.53 -9.08 1.19
C LEU A 34 -0.85 -10.42 0.96
N TYR A 35 -1.51 -11.34 0.27
CA TYR A 35 -0.98 -12.66 0.02
C TYR A 35 -1.35 -13.18 -1.36
N THR A 36 -0.56 -14.11 -1.88
CA THR A 36 -0.90 -14.87 -3.09
C THR A 36 -1.76 -16.08 -2.75
N ASP A 37 -2.56 -16.56 -3.72
CA ASP A 37 -3.43 -17.73 -3.52
C ASP A 37 -2.64 -18.98 -3.12
N GLY A 38 -1.37 -19.06 -3.53
CA GLY A 38 -0.42 -20.07 -3.07
C GLY A 38 -0.32 -20.16 -1.55
N LEU A 39 -0.58 -19.09 -0.77
CA LEU A 39 -0.57 -19.07 0.71
C LEU A 39 -1.80 -19.72 1.35
N ILE A 40 -2.92 -19.88 0.64
CA ILE A 40 -4.15 -20.49 1.22
C ILE A 40 -4.60 -21.76 0.49
N THR A 41 -4.22 -21.91 -0.77
CA THR A 41 -4.62 -23.03 -1.62
C THR A 41 -3.68 -24.22 -1.43
N MET A 42 -4.24 -25.40 -1.20
CA MET A 42 -3.52 -26.67 -1.02
C MET A 42 -4.30 -27.79 -1.71
N ARG A 43 -3.61 -28.79 -2.30
CA ARG A 43 -4.27 -29.89 -3.04
C ARG A 43 -5.25 -30.71 -2.20
N ASP A 44 -4.94 -30.91 -0.91
CA ASP A 44 -5.65 -31.87 -0.04
C ASP A 44 -6.34 -31.21 1.17
N GLN A 45 -6.39 -29.88 1.25
CA GLN A 45 -7.01 -29.15 2.37
C GLN A 45 -8.03 -28.12 1.89
N ALA A 46 -9.16 -28.02 2.61
CA ALA A 46 -10.16 -26.99 2.35
C ALA A 46 -9.59 -25.59 2.60
N MET A 47 -9.71 -24.71 1.59
CA MET A 47 -9.26 -23.32 1.61
C MET A 47 -9.75 -22.56 2.86
N ASP A 48 -10.98 -22.81 3.30
CA ASP A 48 -11.58 -22.19 4.49
C ASP A 48 -10.79 -22.47 5.77
N GLN A 49 -10.18 -23.66 5.90
CA GLN A 49 -9.37 -24.00 7.07
C GLN A 49 -8.04 -23.24 7.08
N SER A 50 -7.39 -23.13 5.93
CA SER A 50 -6.17 -22.33 5.77
C SER A 50 -6.45 -20.86 6.08
N LEU A 51 -7.57 -20.34 5.58
CA LEU A 51 -8.00 -18.97 5.82
C LEU A 51 -8.33 -18.71 7.29
N ALA A 52 -9.01 -19.65 7.96
CA ALA A 52 -9.29 -19.57 9.39
C ALA A 52 -8.01 -19.55 10.24
N ARG A 53 -7.01 -20.39 9.91
CA ARG A 53 -5.70 -20.38 10.57
C ARG A 53 -4.95 -19.07 10.35
N LEU A 54 -4.92 -18.59 9.11
CA LEU A 54 -4.31 -17.30 8.76
C LEU A 54 -4.96 -16.16 9.56
N ARG A 55 -6.31 -16.12 9.61
CA ARG A 55 -7.07 -15.15 10.40
C ARG A 55 -6.72 -15.23 11.88
N GLN A 56 -6.59 -16.43 12.44
CA GLN A 56 -6.25 -16.62 13.85
C GLN A 56 -4.83 -16.09 14.16
N VAL A 57 -3.86 -16.35 13.30
CA VAL A 57 -2.48 -15.87 13.50
C VAL A 57 -2.42 -14.36 13.38
N LEU A 58 -2.99 -13.78 12.31
CA LEU A 58 -2.97 -12.34 12.05
C LEU A 58 -3.81 -11.52 13.04
N SER A 59 -4.72 -12.16 13.78
CA SER A 59 -5.48 -11.50 14.85
C SER A 59 -4.71 -11.39 16.17
N ARG A 60 -3.50 -11.96 16.27
CA ARG A 60 -2.68 -11.86 17.48
C ARG A 60 -2.06 -10.47 17.58
N PRO A 61 -2.18 -9.78 18.73
CA PRO A 61 -1.44 -8.56 18.97
C PRO A 61 0.06 -8.85 18.90
N THR A 62 0.78 -8.07 18.10
CA THR A 62 2.24 -8.14 18.03
C THR A 62 2.82 -6.74 17.90
N ALA A 63 3.99 -6.53 18.52
CA ALA A 63 4.79 -5.33 18.31
C ALA A 63 5.65 -5.42 17.02
N CYS A 64 6.00 -6.64 16.59
CA CYS A 64 6.90 -6.91 15.47
C CYS A 64 6.16 -7.61 14.33
N LEU A 65 6.26 -7.07 13.10
CA LEU A 65 5.66 -7.72 11.92
C LEU A 65 6.44 -8.97 11.50
N ASP A 66 7.75 -9.03 11.72
CA ASP A 66 8.57 -10.20 11.37
C ASP A 66 8.14 -11.42 12.19
N ASP A 67 7.93 -11.25 13.49
CA ASP A 67 7.41 -12.31 14.36
C ASP A 67 6.03 -12.81 13.90
N LEU A 68 5.22 -11.91 13.33
CA LEU A 68 3.90 -12.25 12.81
C LEU A 68 4.01 -13.03 11.49
N CYS A 69 4.92 -12.61 10.60
CA CYS A 69 5.28 -13.37 9.40
C CYS A 69 5.74 -14.78 9.76
N ASP A 70 6.71 -14.91 10.68
CA ASP A 70 7.24 -16.20 11.13
C ASP A 70 6.14 -17.08 11.75
N ALA A 71 5.24 -16.48 12.54
CA ALA A 71 4.09 -17.19 13.09
C ALA A 71 3.16 -17.71 11.99
N VAL A 72 2.94 -16.96 10.91
CA VAL A 72 2.13 -17.41 9.75
C VAL A 72 2.82 -18.57 9.05
N LEU A 73 4.13 -18.43 8.75
CA LEU A 73 4.92 -19.45 8.07
C LEU A 73 5.02 -20.76 8.88
N THR A 74 5.04 -20.67 10.21
CA THR A 74 5.10 -21.84 11.10
C THR A 74 3.73 -22.51 11.27
N THR A 75 2.63 -21.74 11.22
CA THR A 75 1.27 -22.27 11.48
C THR A 75 0.63 -22.86 10.23
N LEU A 76 0.98 -22.35 9.05
CA LEU A 76 0.45 -22.84 7.78
C LEU A 76 1.33 -23.97 7.24
N PRO A 77 0.75 -25.11 6.80
CA PRO A 77 1.52 -26.19 6.20
C PRO A 77 1.97 -25.77 4.78
N LEU A 78 3.18 -25.24 4.64
CA LEU A 78 3.68 -24.73 3.36
C LEU A 78 4.31 -25.82 2.46
N GLU A 79 4.67 -26.97 3.03
CA GLU A 79 5.49 -28.02 2.41
C GLU A 79 4.86 -28.72 1.18
N HIS A 80 3.57 -28.52 0.92
CA HIS A 80 2.85 -29.15 -0.20
C HIS A 80 2.13 -28.16 -1.12
N ARG A 81 2.57 -26.90 -1.13
CA ARG A 81 1.98 -25.87 -1.98
C ARG A 81 2.45 -26.01 -3.41
N THR A 82 1.51 -25.77 -4.34
CA THR A 82 1.71 -25.98 -5.79
C THR A 82 2.03 -24.70 -6.55
N ASP A 83 1.96 -23.57 -5.86
CA ASP A 83 2.02 -22.24 -6.44
C ASP A 83 2.90 -21.33 -5.57
N ASP A 84 3.32 -20.20 -6.12
CA ASP A 84 4.22 -19.27 -5.47
C ASP A 84 3.58 -18.64 -4.23
N ILE A 85 4.36 -18.55 -3.16
CA ILE A 85 3.91 -18.04 -1.87
C ILE A 85 4.55 -16.68 -1.62
N ALA A 86 3.72 -15.66 -1.50
CA ALA A 86 4.12 -14.36 -0.97
C ALA A 86 3.15 -13.91 0.12
N LEU A 87 3.71 -13.32 1.18
CA LEU A 87 2.99 -12.62 2.23
C LEU A 87 3.67 -11.27 2.45
N LEU A 88 2.90 -10.19 2.36
CA LEU A 88 3.33 -8.84 2.68
C LEU A 88 2.48 -8.32 3.82
N LEU A 89 3.14 -7.97 4.92
CA LEU A 89 2.52 -7.31 6.08
C LEU A 89 2.96 -5.85 6.12
N ALA A 90 1.99 -4.94 6.25
CA ALA A 90 2.25 -3.52 6.41
C ALA A 90 1.44 -3.00 7.61
N ARG A 91 2.10 -2.24 8.50
CA ARG A 91 1.42 -1.58 9.62
C ARG A 91 1.26 -0.11 9.30
N THR A 92 0.04 0.39 9.48
CA THR A 92 -0.22 1.82 9.37
C THR A 92 0.40 2.56 10.55
N HIS A 93 1.16 3.60 10.23
CA HIS A 93 1.67 4.53 11.22
C HIS A 93 1.09 5.89 10.89
N ALA A 94 0.39 6.50 11.84
CA ALA A 94 0.01 7.90 11.69
C ALA A 94 1.31 8.72 11.73
N LEU A 95 1.52 9.53 10.69
CA LEU A 95 2.56 10.54 10.72
C LEU A 95 2.04 11.74 11.52
N ASP A 96 2.86 12.27 12.40
CA ASP A 96 2.52 13.52 13.08
C ASP A 96 2.33 14.62 12.03
N ALA A 97 1.40 15.56 12.26
CA ALA A 97 1.14 16.66 11.32
C ALA A 97 2.41 17.48 11.01
N ARG A 98 3.42 17.48 11.89
CA ARG A 98 4.73 18.10 11.68
C ARG A 98 5.60 17.35 10.67
N GLN A 99 5.29 16.11 10.37
CA GLN A 99 5.98 15.26 9.39
C GLN A 99 5.27 15.24 8.03
N VAL A 100 4.19 16.01 7.88
CA VAL A 100 3.41 16.10 6.65
C VAL A 100 3.28 17.57 6.25
N ALA A 101 3.52 17.86 4.97
CA ALA A 101 3.28 19.19 4.39
C ALA A 101 2.41 19.02 3.15
N THR A 102 1.31 19.78 3.09
CA THR A 102 0.35 19.74 1.97
C THR A 102 0.25 21.11 1.33
N TRP A 103 0.37 21.16 0.01
CA TRP A 103 0.23 22.39 -0.77
C TRP A 103 -0.77 22.17 -1.91
N GLY A 104 -1.75 23.07 -2.04
CA GLY A 104 -2.61 23.12 -3.22
C GLY A 104 -1.88 23.84 -4.36
N LEU A 105 -1.46 23.10 -5.37
CA LEU A 105 -0.71 23.63 -6.51
C LEU A 105 -1.52 23.41 -7.81
N PRO A 106 -1.65 24.43 -8.68
CA PRO A 106 -2.28 24.23 -9.98
C PRO A 106 -1.43 23.30 -10.86
N ALA A 107 -2.06 22.48 -11.69
CA ALA A 107 -1.38 21.65 -12.68
C ALA A 107 -0.91 22.50 -13.87
N ASP A 108 0.07 23.37 -13.61
CA ASP A 108 0.65 24.31 -14.57
C ASP A 108 2.19 24.20 -14.54
N PRO A 109 2.84 23.87 -15.67
CA PRO A 109 4.30 23.86 -15.76
C PRO A 109 4.97 25.15 -15.25
N ALA A 110 4.30 26.30 -15.31
CA ALA A 110 4.83 27.57 -14.83
C ALA A 110 5.14 27.58 -13.32
N ILE A 111 4.49 26.71 -12.53
CA ILE A 111 4.67 26.65 -11.07
C ILE A 111 5.73 25.63 -10.61
N VAL A 112 6.39 24.89 -11.52
CA VAL A 112 7.43 23.91 -11.16
C VAL A 112 8.52 24.53 -10.29
N ALA A 113 8.96 25.74 -10.62
CA ALA A 113 9.97 26.46 -9.83
C ALA A 113 9.48 26.81 -8.41
N GLN A 114 8.19 27.06 -8.23
CA GLN A 114 7.59 27.27 -6.91
C GLN A 114 7.50 25.94 -6.15
N ALA A 115 7.06 24.86 -6.81
CA ALA A 115 6.92 23.55 -6.22
C ALA A 115 8.27 23.02 -5.68
N ARG A 116 9.35 23.11 -6.49
CA ARG A 116 10.72 22.76 -6.05
C ARG A 116 11.15 23.55 -4.82
N ARG A 117 10.87 24.87 -4.81
CA ARG A 117 11.25 25.74 -3.69
C ARG A 117 10.54 25.33 -2.40
N LEU A 118 9.24 25.02 -2.46
CA LEU A 118 8.46 24.56 -1.31
C LEU A 118 9.02 23.24 -0.76
N VAL A 119 9.27 22.27 -1.63
CA VAL A 119 9.89 20.97 -1.26
C VAL A 119 11.23 21.18 -0.58
N ARG A 120 12.13 21.98 -1.17
CA ARG A 120 13.45 22.23 -0.61
C ARG A 120 13.40 22.89 0.76
N THR A 121 12.53 23.90 0.92
CA THR A 121 12.34 24.57 2.22
C THR A 121 11.81 23.59 3.27
N GLN A 122 10.87 22.72 2.90
CA GLN A 122 10.33 21.73 3.83
C GLN A 122 11.35 20.67 4.22
N LEU A 123 12.08 20.11 3.25
CA LEU A 123 13.13 19.11 3.52
C LEU A 123 14.27 19.70 4.36
N SER A 124 14.61 20.98 4.16
CA SER A 124 15.56 21.67 5.05
C SER A 124 15.01 21.79 6.47
N THR A 125 13.71 22.04 6.64
CA THR A 125 13.07 22.13 7.96
C THR A 125 13.05 20.76 8.66
N TRP A 126 12.91 19.68 7.90
CA TRP A 126 12.95 18.31 8.39
C TRP A 126 14.35 17.70 8.49
N ASN A 127 15.40 18.44 8.11
CA ASN A 127 16.78 17.96 8.06
C ASN A 127 16.95 16.72 7.15
N LEU A 128 16.24 16.68 6.02
CA LEU A 128 16.22 15.58 5.04
C LEU A 128 16.81 16.01 3.68
N MET A 129 17.89 16.78 3.71
CA MET A 129 18.48 17.36 2.49
C MET A 129 19.04 16.32 1.51
N ASP A 130 19.40 15.11 1.97
CA ASP A 130 19.85 14.01 1.11
C ASP A 130 18.76 13.56 0.12
N ALA A 131 17.48 13.72 0.47
CA ALA A 131 16.35 13.38 -0.39
C ALA A 131 15.94 14.53 -1.35
N CYS A 132 16.59 15.70 -1.27
CA CYS A 132 16.15 16.92 -1.94
C CYS A 132 16.08 16.78 -3.46
N PHE A 133 17.13 16.27 -4.09
CA PHE A 133 17.20 16.14 -5.55
C PHE A 133 16.09 15.23 -6.10
N VAL A 134 15.91 14.05 -5.49
CA VAL A 134 14.91 13.07 -5.92
C VAL A 134 13.50 13.63 -5.72
N THR A 135 13.22 14.26 -4.58
CA THR A 135 11.90 14.79 -4.27
C THR A 135 11.54 15.98 -5.17
N GLU A 136 12.51 16.86 -5.46
CA GLU A 136 12.31 17.95 -6.43
C GLU A 136 12.00 17.43 -7.83
N LEU A 137 12.67 16.36 -8.27
CA LEU A 137 12.40 15.71 -9.55
C LEU A 137 10.98 15.14 -9.59
N VAL A 138 10.60 14.33 -8.59
CA VAL A 138 9.26 13.73 -8.49
C VAL A 138 8.17 14.80 -8.53
N VAL A 139 8.33 15.87 -7.75
CA VAL A 139 7.34 16.96 -7.72
C VAL A 139 7.30 17.75 -9.03
N SER A 140 8.44 17.88 -9.73
CA SER A 140 8.44 18.50 -11.06
C SER A 140 7.58 17.70 -12.02
N GLU A 141 7.82 16.39 -12.09
CA GLU A 141 7.05 15.49 -12.94
C GLU A 141 5.57 15.51 -12.56
N LEU A 142 5.22 15.47 -11.27
CA LEU A 142 3.82 15.53 -10.83
C LEU A 142 3.10 16.82 -11.24
N VAL A 143 3.81 17.95 -11.28
CA VAL A 143 3.25 19.25 -11.67
C VAL A 143 3.15 19.40 -13.19
N THR A 144 4.12 18.85 -13.95
CA THR A 144 4.10 18.90 -15.42
C THR A 144 3.27 17.80 -16.07
N THR A 145 3.08 16.67 -15.39
CA THR A 145 2.24 15.60 -15.91
C THR A 145 0.78 15.99 -15.69
N PRO A 146 -0.04 16.15 -16.75
CA PRO A 146 -1.45 16.43 -16.56
C PRO A 146 -2.06 15.32 -15.70
N SER A 147 -2.67 15.72 -14.60
CA SER A 147 -3.26 14.83 -13.61
C SER A 147 -4.32 13.97 -14.28
N VAL A 148 -4.08 12.66 -14.39
CA VAL A 148 -5.19 11.69 -14.40
C VAL A 148 -5.68 11.63 -12.96
N MET A 149 -6.37 12.68 -12.52
CA MET A 149 -7.18 12.64 -11.31
C MET A 149 -8.61 12.45 -11.80
N PRO A 150 -9.25 11.28 -11.57
CA PRO A 150 -10.68 11.17 -11.83
C PRO A 150 -11.37 12.17 -10.92
N THR A 151 -12.07 13.12 -11.54
CA THR A 151 -12.94 14.06 -10.87
C THR A 151 -13.97 13.28 -10.05
N ARG A 152 -14.05 13.55 -8.74
CA ARG A 152 -15.17 13.06 -7.91
C ARG A 152 -16.47 13.41 -8.64
N PRO A 153 -17.38 12.46 -8.92
CA PRO A 153 -18.73 12.83 -9.27
C PRO A 153 -19.36 13.51 -8.06
N SER A 154 -19.88 14.71 -8.28
CA SER A 154 -20.76 15.40 -7.36
C SER A 154 -22.01 14.55 -7.15
N ASN A 155 -22.31 14.20 -5.90
CA ASN A 155 -23.68 13.97 -5.46
C ASN A 155 -23.80 14.40 -4.00
#